data_AF-A0A5E4LJV1-F1
#
_entry.id   AF-A0A5E4LJV1-F1
#
_cell.length_a   1.000
_cell.length_b   1.000
_cell.length_c   1.000
_cell.angle_alpha   90.00
_cell.angle_beta   90.00
_cell.angle_gamma   90.00
#
_symmetry.space_group_name_H-M   'P 1'
#
loop_
_entity.id
_entity.type
_entity.pdbx_description
1 polymer ?
#
loop_
_entity_poly.entity_id
_entity_poly.type
_entity_poly.pdbx_seq_one_letter_code
_entity_poly.pdbx_strand_id
1 'polypeptide(L)'
;MGLKSMLSDTLKGAFGGGAGGKPHGDRKAKCPKCGKDVTLGMERCPSCGTHISSMFRIECPKCKEANELDAQKCKKCGYPLAEQGAPSQQPSYKCPICGYVANYYMLSCPACGTRFV
;
A
#
# COMPACT_ATOMS: atom_id res chain seq x y z
N MET A 1 55.22 4.16 35.18
CA MET A 1 54.64 4.10 33.81
C MET A 1 53.62 2.98 33.78
N GLY A 2 52.35 3.07 33.42
CA GLY A 2 51.44 4.15 33.08
C GLY A 2 50.05 3.51 33.04
N LEU A 3 49.13 3.96 33.91
CA LEU A 3 47.74 3.48 33.92
C LEU A 3 47.03 4.10 32.71
N LYS A 4 46.91 3.32 31.63
CA LYS A 4 46.06 3.64 30.48
C LYS A 4 44.63 3.20 30.79
N SER A 5 43.77 4.14 31.16
CA SER A 5 42.31 4.01 31.04
C SER A 5 41.70 5.39 30.80
N MET A 6 41.92 5.90 29.59
CA MET A 6 41.00 6.84 28.93
C MET A 6 40.13 6.00 28.00
N LEU A 7 38.96 6.52 27.60
CA LEU A 7 37.89 5.91 26.80
C LEU A 7 36.83 5.27 27.71
N SER A 8 35.66 5.85 27.90
CA SER A 8 34.72 6.06 26.79
C SER A 8 33.53 6.92 27.25
N ASP A 9 33.55 8.19 26.88
CA ASP A 9 32.41 9.09 26.98
C ASP A 9 31.29 8.64 26.03
N THR A 10 30.19 8.22 26.66
CA THR A 10 28.81 8.56 26.30
C THR A 10 28.45 8.50 24.82
N LEU A 11 27.90 7.33 24.47
CA LEU A 11 27.01 7.06 23.35
C LEU A 11 26.05 8.23 23.07
N LYS A 12 26.37 9.01 22.04
CA LYS A 12 25.42 9.96 21.44
C LYS A 12 24.51 9.18 20.50
N GLY A 13 23.39 8.70 21.04
CA GLY A 13 22.31 8.08 20.29
C GLY A 13 21.76 9.02 19.24
N ALA A 14 22.08 8.74 17.98
CA ALA A 14 21.45 9.33 16.82
C ALA A 14 20.21 8.49 16.44
N PHE A 15 19.09 8.72 17.11
CA PHE A 15 17.79 8.33 16.59
C PHE A 15 17.31 9.46 15.66
N GLY A 16 17.50 9.28 14.35
CA GLY A 16 17.06 10.24 13.36
C GLY A 16 16.87 9.59 12.00
N GLY A 17 15.61 9.36 11.64
CA GLY A 17 15.20 9.18 10.25
C GLY A 17 15.04 7.73 9.79
N GLY A 18 14.14 6.98 10.44
CA GLY A 18 13.52 5.85 9.77
C GLY A 18 12.75 6.35 8.56
N ALA A 19 13.36 6.28 7.38
CA ALA A 19 12.65 6.39 6.13
C ALA A 19 11.60 5.27 6.11
N GLY A 20 10.34 5.63 6.41
CA GLY A 20 9.17 4.82 6.13
C GLY A 20 9.05 4.67 4.62
N GLY A 21 9.92 3.84 4.03
CA GLY A 21 9.88 3.52 2.62
C GLY A 21 8.54 2.85 2.34
N LYS A 22 7.67 3.52 1.57
CA LYS A 22 6.51 2.88 0.98
C LYS A 22 7.03 1.63 0.27
N PRO A 23 6.63 0.42 0.68
CA PRO A 23 7.33 -0.81 0.30
C PRO A 23 7.29 -1.14 -1.20
N HIS A 24 6.64 -0.29 -2.03
CA HIS A 24 6.49 -0.41 -3.48
C HIS A 24 6.77 0.89 -4.22
N GLY A 25 7.49 1.84 -3.62
CA GLY A 25 7.76 3.14 -4.22
C GLY A 25 8.36 3.06 -5.63
N ASP A 26 9.17 2.02 -5.83
CA ASP A 26 9.94 1.69 -7.02
C ASP A 26 9.24 0.75 -8.00
N ARG A 27 8.11 0.13 -7.62
CA ARG A 27 7.48 -0.90 -8.46
C ARG A 27 6.79 -0.29 -9.68
N LYS A 28 7.15 -0.76 -10.88
CA LYS A 28 6.57 -0.31 -12.16
C LYS A 28 5.16 -0.87 -12.39
N ALA A 29 4.28 -0.05 -12.95
CA ALA A 29 2.94 -0.39 -13.41
C ALA A 29 2.54 0.50 -14.60
N LYS A 30 1.36 0.27 -15.19
CA LYS A 30 0.80 1.15 -16.23
C LYS A 30 -0.30 2.02 -15.66
N CYS A 31 -0.29 3.30 -15.99
CA CYS A 31 -1.35 4.23 -15.60
C CYS A 31 -2.70 3.72 -16.15
N PRO A 32 -3.74 3.59 -15.32
CA PRO A 32 -5.03 3.05 -15.75
C PRO A 32 -5.77 3.97 -16.73
N LYS A 33 -5.40 5.26 -16.77
CA LYS A 33 -6.05 6.26 -17.65
C LYS A 33 -5.35 6.41 -19.01
N CYS A 34 -4.02 6.44 -19.05
CA CYS A 34 -3.28 6.74 -20.28
C CYS A 34 -2.29 5.65 -20.72
N GLY A 35 -2.15 4.56 -19.97
CA GLY A 35 -1.27 3.44 -20.31
C GLY A 35 0.24 3.69 -20.14
N LYS A 36 0.65 4.92 -19.83
CA LYS A 36 2.07 5.27 -19.59
C LYS A 36 2.62 4.50 -18.39
N ASP A 37 3.89 4.12 -18.45
CA ASP A 37 4.58 3.52 -17.32
C ASP A 37 4.70 4.51 -16.14
N VAL A 38 4.40 4.02 -14.94
CA VAL A 38 4.40 4.74 -13.66
C VAL A 38 5.03 3.84 -12.60
N THR A 39 5.44 4.41 -11.46
CA THR A 39 5.75 3.61 -10.27
C THR A 39 4.65 3.77 -9.22
N LEU A 40 4.42 2.73 -8.42
CA LEU A 40 3.36 2.71 -7.41
C LEU A 40 3.62 3.67 -6.24
N GLY A 41 4.85 4.19 -6.11
CA GLY A 41 5.18 5.27 -5.16
C GLY A 41 4.73 6.66 -5.58
N MET A 42 4.46 6.88 -6.87
CA MET A 42 4.06 8.18 -7.38
C MET A 42 2.66 8.52 -6.87
N GLU A 43 2.42 9.78 -6.50
CA GLU A 43 1.08 10.24 -6.16
C GLU A 43 0.19 10.34 -7.40
N ARG A 44 0.75 10.88 -8.50
CA ARG A 44 0.07 11.12 -9.77
C ARG A 44 0.91 10.66 -10.96
N CYS A 45 0.24 10.25 -12.03
CA CYS A 45 0.88 9.93 -13.29
C CYS A 45 1.46 11.23 -13.91
N PRO A 46 2.76 11.26 -14.24
CA PRO A 46 3.40 12.46 -14.79
C PRO A 46 2.91 12.83 -16.20
N SER A 47 2.32 11.88 -16.94
CA SER A 47 1.81 12.16 -18.29
C SER A 47 0.37 12.67 -18.33
N CYS A 48 -0.50 12.32 -17.38
CA CYS A 48 -1.92 12.66 -17.46
C CYS A 48 -2.54 13.16 -16.15
N GLY A 49 -1.75 13.25 -15.07
CA GLY A 49 -2.18 13.76 -13.77
C GLY A 49 -3.07 12.80 -12.95
N THR A 50 -3.37 11.59 -13.44
CA THR A 50 -4.22 10.63 -12.72
C THR A 50 -3.57 10.17 -11.42
N HIS A 51 -4.31 10.20 -10.31
CA HIS A 51 -3.85 9.67 -9.03
C HIS A 51 -3.54 8.17 -9.13
N ILE A 52 -2.34 7.74 -8.75
CA ILE A 52 -1.95 6.32 -8.80
C ILE A 52 -2.72 5.49 -7.78
N SER A 53 -3.13 6.10 -6.66
CA SER A 53 -4.03 5.46 -5.68
C SER A 53 -5.33 4.96 -6.30
N SER A 54 -5.78 5.54 -7.42
CA SER A 54 -6.99 5.07 -8.12
C SER A 54 -6.89 3.64 -8.65
N MET A 55 -5.67 3.09 -8.77
CA MET A 55 -5.42 1.68 -9.12
C MET A 55 -5.79 0.71 -8.00
N PHE A 56 -5.96 1.20 -6.77
CA PHE A 56 -6.25 0.40 -5.60
C PHE A 56 -7.62 0.79 -5.05
N ARG A 57 -8.61 -0.07 -5.27
CA ARG A 57 -9.99 0.14 -4.82
C ARG A 57 -10.56 -1.15 -4.25
N ILE A 58 -11.48 -1.00 -3.30
CA ILE A 58 -12.36 -2.07 -2.85
C ILE A 58 -13.74 -1.92 -3.49
N GLU A 59 -14.34 -3.02 -3.90
CA GLU A 59 -15.73 -3.02 -4.38
C GLU A 59 -16.68 -3.24 -3.22
N CYS A 60 -17.73 -2.42 -3.14
CA CYS A 60 -18.77 -2.60 -2.13
C CYS A 60 -19.52 -3.93 -2.37
N PRO A 61 -19.60 -4.85 -1.39
CA PRO A 61 -20.27 -6.12 -1.59
C PRO A 61 -21.77 -5.98 -1.85
N LYS A 62 -22.39 -4.92 -1.31
CA LYS A 62 -23.82 -4.65 -1.43
C LYS A 62 -24.24 -4.04 -2.77
N CYS A 63 -23.44 -3.12 -3.32
CA CYS A 63 -23.84 -2.33 -4.49
C CYS A 63 -22.80 -2.25 -5.63
N LYS A 64 -21.67 -2.95 -5.48
CA LYS A 64 -20.54 -3.03 -6.44
C LYS A 64 -19.88 -1.70 -6.79
N GLU A 65 -20.14 -0.64 -6.04
CA GLU A 65 -19.43 0.63 -6.19
C GLU A 65 -17.95 0.49 -5.81
N ALA A 66 -17.05 1.07 -6.59
CA ALA A 66 -15.63 1.11 -6.29
C ALA A 66 -15.31 2.25 -5.29
N ASN A 67 -14.71 1.90 -4.16
CA ASN A 67 -14.36 2.77 -3.05
C ASN A 67 -12.84 2.76 -2.80
N GLU A 68 -12.35 3.77 -2.09
CA GLU A 68 -10.96 3.82 -1.63
C GLU A 68 -10.67 2.69 -0.65
N LEU A 69 -9.43 2.22 -0.58
CA LEU A 69 -9.05 1.08 0.27
C LEU A 69 -9.30 1.33 1.76
N ASP A 70 -9.20 2.58 2.18
CA ASP A 70 -9.37 3.06 3.55
C ASP A 70 -10.78 3.62 3.83
N ALA A 71 -11.69 3.52 2.86
CA ALA A 71 -13.06 4.00 3.01
C ALA A 71 -13.79 3.27 4.14
N GLN A 72 -14.29 4.01 5.13
CA GLN A 72 -15.06 3.45 6.25
C GLN A 72 -16.46 2.99 5.83
N LYS A 73 -17.06 3.67 4.85
CA LYS A 73 -18.40 3.41 4.32
C LYS A 73 -18.40 3.58 2.81
N CYS A 74 -19.27 2.82 2.14
CA CYS A 74 -19.46 2.95 0.70
C CYS A 74 -20.04 4.33 0.38
N LYS A 75 -19.35 5.09 -0.48
CA LYS A 75 -19.74 6.45 -0.90
C LYS A 75 -21.11 6.50 -1.60
N LYS A 76 -21.58 5.37 -2.15
CA LYS A 76 -22.85 5.30 -2.88
C LYS A 76 -24.03 4.85 -2.02
N CYS A 77 -23.85 3.83 -1.18
CA CYS A 77 -24.97 3.21 -0.46
C CYS A 77 -24.84 3.25 1.07
N GLY A 78 -23.76 3.83 1.60
CA GLY A 78 -23.51 3.95 3.04
C GLY A 78 -23.15 2.65 3.76
N TYR A 79 -23.06 1.52 3.04
CA TYR A 79 -22.69 0.23 3.62
C TYR A 79 -21.33 0.32 4.33
N PRO A 80 -21.19 -0.15 5.59
CA PRO A 80 -19.93 -0.11 6.31
C PRO A 80 -18.89 -1.02 5.63
N LEU A 81 -17.76 -0.42 5.24
CA LEU A 81 -16.64 -1.11 4.60
C LEU A 81 -15.49 -1.38 5.60
N ALA A 82 -15.46 -0.65 6.72
CA ALA A 82 -14.47 -0.80 7.79
C ALA A 82 -14.40 -2.23 8.37
N GLU A 83 -15.56 -2.88 8.50
CA GLU A 83 -15.66 -4.26 9.02
C GLU A 83 -15.32 -5.32 7.94
N GLN A 84 -15.28 -4.93 6.66
CA GLN A 84 -15.05 -5.83 5.53
C GLN A 84 -13.57 -6.01 5.19
N GLY A 85 -12.66 -5.39 5.97
CA GLY A 85 -11.31 -5.90 6.12
C GLY A 85 -11.27 -7.30 6.75
N ALA A 86 -12.36 -7.73 7.43
CA ALA A 86 -12.56 -9.09 7.90
C ALA A 86 -13.47 -9.86 6.92
N PRO A 87 -12.99 -10.95 6.28
CA PRO A 87 -13.72 -11.63 5.21
C PRO A 87 -14.86 -12.48 5.78
N SER A 88 -16.10 -12.17 5.39
CA SER A 88 -17.20 -13.14 5.42
C SER A 88 -17.69 -13.38 4.00
N GLN A 89 -17.54 -14.64 3.58
CA GLN A 89 -17.81 -15.23 2.25
C GLN A 89 -16.81 -14.87 1.12
N GLN A 90 -15.61 -15.48 1.27
CA GLN A 90 -14.55 -15.74 0.28
C GLN A 90 -14.27 -14.61 -0.74
N PRO A 91 -13.72 -13.46 -0.31
CA PRO A 91 -13.29 -12.42 -1.24
C PRO A 91 -12.13 -12.93 -2.11
N SER A 92 -12.36 -13.06 -3.42
CA SER A 92 -11.29 -13.29 -4.39
C SER A 92 -10.52 -11.98 -4.60
N TYR A 93 -9.40 -11.81 -3.91
CA TYR A 93 -8.48 -10.71 -4.11
C TYR A 93 -7.56 -11.03 -5.28
N LYS A 94 -7.61 -10.26 -6.37
CA LYS A 94 -6.65 -10.37 -7.48
C LYS A 94 -5.63 -9.23 -7.42
N CYS A 95 -4.37 -9.56 -7.23
CA CYS A 95 -3.29 -8.59 -7.27
C CYS A 95 -3.25 -7.92 -8.66
N PRO A 96 -3.41 -6.59 -8.76
CA PRO A 96 -3.39 -5.89 -10.05
C PRO A 96 -2.00 -5.89 -10.69
N ILE A 97 -0.95 -6.30 -9.95
CA ILE A 97 0.43 -6.21 -10.44
C ILE A 97 0.98 -7.54 -10.96
N CYS A 98 0.70 -8.66 -10.32
CA CYS A 98 1.15 -9.98 -10.79
C CYS A 98 0.00 -10.95 -11.12
N GLY A 99 -1.24 -10.56 -10.89
CA GLY A 99 -2.41 -11.42 -11.13
C GLY A 99 -2.65 -12.49 -10.07
N TYR A 100 -1.87 -12.54 -8.98
CA TYR A 100 -2.08 -13.49 -7.88
C TYR A 100 -3.50 -13.39 -7.33
N VAL A 101 -4.17 -14.53 -7.20
CA VAL A 101 -5.52 -14.62 -6.66
C VAL A 101 -5.46 -15.21 -5.25
N ALA A 102 -6.10 -14.56 -4.30
CA ALA A 102 -6.28 -15.05 -2.94
C ALA A 102 -7.78 -15.08 -2.61
N ASN A 103 -8.20 -16.00 -1.75
CA ASN A 103 -9.55 -16.04 -1.21
C ASN A 103 -9.65 -15.33 0.17
N TYR A 104 -8.65 -14.52 0.50
CA TYR A 104 -8.54 -13.74 1.72
C TYR A 104 -8.07 -12.33 1.40
N TYR A 105 -8.44 -11.37 2.25
CA TYR A 105 -7.91 -10.02 2.17
C TYR A 105 -6.42 -10.02 2.55
N MET A 106 -5.62 -9.36 1.74
CA MET A 106 -4.19 -9.23 1.98
C MET A 106 -3.82 -7.76 1.98
N LEU A 107 -2.99 -7.36 2.95
CA LEU A 107 -2.30 -6.08 2.91
C LEU A 107 -1.01 -6.14 2.09
N SER A 108 -0.57 -7.35 1.73
CA SER A 108 0.66 -7.65 0.97
C SER A 108 0.45 -8.89 0.09
N CYS A 109 0.79 -8.83 -1.19
CA CYS A 109 0.76 -9.95 -2.10
C CYS A 109 1.93 -10.90 -1.83
N PRO A 110 1.70 -12.18 -1.48
CA PRO A 110 2.77 -13.13 -1.18
C PRO A 110 3.59 -13.49 -2.42
N ALA A 111 3.00 -13.42 -3.62
CA ALA A 111 3.67 -13.79 -4.85
C ALA A 111 4.63 -12.72 -5.36
N CYS A 112 4.43 -11.45 -5.01
CA CYS A 112 5.21 -10.36 -5.59
C CYS A 112 5.52 -9.20 -4.63
N GLY A 113 5.21 -9.36 -3.35
CA GLY A 113 5.47 -8.40 -2.29
C GLY A 113 4.57 -7.17 -2.26
N THR A 114 3.74 -6.88 -3.28
CA THR A 114 2.98 -5.61 -3.34
C THR A 114 2.01 -5.45 -2.17
N ARG A 115 2.14 -4.36 -1.44
CA ARG A 115 1.32 -3.94 -0.33
C ARG A 115 0.26 -2.97 -0.79
N PHE A 116 -0.93 -3.15 -0.22
CA PHE A 116 -2.14 -2.42 -0.54
C PHE A 116 -2.47 -1.46 0.61
N VAL A 117 -1.43 -0.75 1.08
CA VAL A 117 -1.51 0.23 2.18
C VAL A 117 -1.94 1.59 1.69
#